data_AF-A0AA35JJI4-F1
#
_entry.id   AF-A0AA35JJI4-F1
#
_cell.length_a   1.000
_cell.length_b   1.000
_cell.length_c   1.000
_cell.angle_alpha   90.00
_cell.angle_beta   90.00
_cell.angle_gamma   90.00
#
_symmetry.space_group_name_H-M   'P 1'
#
loop_
_entity.id
_entity.type
_entity.pdbx_description
1 polymer ?
#
loop_
_entity_poly.entity_id
_entity_poly.type
_entity_poly.pdbx_seq_one_letter_code
_entity_poly.pdbx_strand_id
1 'polypeptide(L)'
;MSDATRKPSVLFIADACETSATLNSKEFNDKFDILRCELDTKEEFIRFLEEHEKDKITAIYGGFPAFHKIGGLNRDIIEHRSFPRNDLKCIVLCSRGCNGLDLDALREYNIQLYNYQDDHDEGLIDDLKIHEVGNDVADCGLWHILEGFRKFSYGQKLARETGNTIVARTNAAEKDGFAFGHELGSMFIESPRGKKCLILGLGSIGKQLACKLQDGLGMEIHYCKKSEESSISGSKNWKFHRLDDTIYAKLHQFHAIVITLPGTPQTKHLINEKFLRYCNSELILVNLGRGVILDSQAVSDALTKGQIRHLGVDVFYHEPIIDEKIKVSDKLTSITPHLGSATKEVFEQSCELALANILRAASGEVAEDKCFSRIV
;
A
#
# COMPACT_ATOMS: atom_id res chain seq x y z
N MET A 1 -14.62 45.38 23.65
CA MET A 1 -14.12 44.09 24.17
C MET A 1 -13.22 43.54 23.09
N SER A 2 -11.92 43.41 23.36
CA SER A 2 -10.94 42.96 22.38
C SER A 2 -11.31 41.54 21.95
N ASP A 3 -11.56 41.37 20.66
CA ASP A 3 -11.67 40.07 20.01
C ASP A 3 -10.29 39.41 20.13
N ALA A 4 -10.08 38.68 21.23
CA ALA A 4 -8.88 37.88 21.42
C ALA A 4 -8.93 36.85 20.29
N THR A 5 -8.10 37.08 19.26
CA THR A 5 -8.06 36.29 18.03
C THR A 5 -8.08 34.82 18.38
N ARG A 6 -9.23 34.18 18.18
CA ARG A 6 -9.45 32.79 18.53
C ARG A 6 -8.39 31.94 17.82
N LYS A 7 -7.77 31.06 18.58
CA LYS A 7 -6.69 30.21 18.11
C LYS A 7 -7.23 29.32 16.98
N PRO A 8 -6.48 29.15 15.87
CA PRO A 8 -6.94 28.29 14.78
C PRO A 8 -7.09 26.84 15.25
N SER A 9 -8.02 26.09 14.64
CA SER A 9 -8.24 24.68 14.98
C SER A 9 -7.60 23.73 13.97
N VAL A 10 -7.17 22.58 14.46
CA VAL A 10 -6.85 21.39 13.67
C VAL A 10 -7.95 20.36 13.88
N LEU A 11 -8.57 19.92 12.79
CA LEU A 11 -9.58 18.88 12.83
C LEU A 11 -8.92 17.51 12.61
N PHE A 12 -9.01 16.64 13.61
CA PHE A 12 -8.60 15.25 13.52
C PHE A 12 -9.79 14.40 13.10
N ILE A 13 -9.66 13.73 11.97
CA ILE A 13 -10.63 12.73 11.47
C ILE A 13 -10.10 11.29 11.58
N ALA A 14 -8.91 11.13 12.15
CA ALA A 14 -8.25 9.87 12.42
C ALA A 14 -7.40 10.01 13.69
N ASP A 15 -7.12 8.87 14.32
CA ASP A 15 -6.25 8.83 15.48
C ASP A 15 -4.80 9.09 15.09
N ALA A 16 -4.14 9.93 15.89
CA ALA A 16 -2.72 10.17 15.80
C ALA A 16 -1.98 9.31 16.82
N CYS A 17 -0.70 9.09 16.58
CA CYS A 17 0.16 8.41 17.55
C CYS A 17 0.19 9.18 18.88
N GLU A 18 -0.26 8.55 19.97
CA GLU A 18 -0.31 9.16 21.30
C GLU A 18 1.07 9.60 21.82
N THR A 19 2.13 8.90 21.39
CA THR A 19 3.51 9.19 21.77
C THR A 19 4.19 10.22 20.86
N SER A 20 3.47 10.83 19.91
CA SER A 20 4.02 11.86 19.01
C SER A 20 4.63 13.03 19.79
N ALA A 21 5.87 13.37 19.46
CA ALA A 21 6.56 14.50 20.09
C ALA A 21 5.94 15.82 19.65
N THR A 22 5.60 15.96 18.36
CA THR A 22 4.93 17.16 17.83
C THR A 22 3.56 17.38 18.47
N LEU A 23 2.71 16.35 18.53
CA LEU A 23 1.36 16.50 19.11
C LEU A 23 1.40 16.93 20.58
N ASN A 24 2.35 16.36 21.34
CA ASN A 24 2.52 16.65 22.76
C ASN A 24 3.38 17.90 23.02
N SER A 25 3.88 18.57 21.97
CA SER A 25 4.74 19.74 22.11
C SER A 25 3.96 20.95 22.63
N LYS A 26 4.64 21.82 23.37
CA LYS A 26 4.08 23.12 23.76
C LYS A 26 3.77 23.98 22.54
N GLU A 27 4.60 23.91 21.49
CA GLU A 27 4.38 24.67 20.27
C GLU A 27 3.03 24.34 19.61
N PHE A 28 2.73 23.05 19.42
CA PHE A 28 1.47 22.62 18.83
C PHE A 28 0.27 23.03 19.69
N ASN A 29 0.37 22.80 21.00
CA ASN A 29 -0.68 23.14 21.97
C ASN A 29 -0.90 24.65 22.16
N ASP A 30 0.12 25.48 21.96
CA ASP A 30 0.00 26.94 22.01
C ASP A 30 -0.51 27.51 20.66
N LYS A 31 -0.30 26.81 19.54
CA LYS A 31 -0.72 27.23 18.19
C LYS A 31 -2.12 26.77 17.76
N PHE A 32 -2.54 25.55 18.09
CA PHE A 32 -3.84 25.00 17.62
C PHE A 32 -4.78 24.49 18.71
N ASP A 33 -6.07 24.77 18.57
CA ASP A 33 -7.11 24.04 19.27
C ASP A 33 -7.39 22.73 18.52
N ILE A 34 -7.73 21.66 19.24
CA ILE A 34 -7.95 20.33 18.66
C ILE A 34 -9.43 20.03 18.62
N LEU A 35 -9.94 19.76 17.42
CA LEU A 35 -11.27 19.20 17.20
C LEU A 35 -11.13 17.74 16.76
N ARG A 36 -12.05 16.88 17.18
CA ARG A 36 -12.08 15.46 16.79
C ARG A 36 -13.44 15.12 16.21
N CYS A 37 -13.44 14.51 15.04
CA CYS A 37 -14.65 14.02 14.38
C CYS A 37 -14.42 12.56 14.02
N GLU A 38 -15.26 11.67 14.55
CA GLU A 38 -15.35 10.32 14.04
C GLU A 38 -16.11 10.35 12.72
N LEU A 39 -15.44 9.97 11.64
CA LEU A 39 -16.08 9.84 10.34
C LEU A 39 -16.87 8.54 10.31
N ASP A 40 -18.17 8.60 10.06
CA ASP A 40 -19.00 7.43 9.77
C ASP A 40 -19.83 7.62 8.51
N THR A 41 -20.56 8.74 8.41
CA THR A 41 -21.30 9.12 7.19
C THR A 41 -20.96 10.53 6.73
N LYS A 42 -21.18 10.79 5.44
CA LYS A 42 -20.95 12.11 4.85
C LYS A 42 -21.84 13.17 5.50
N GLU A 43 -23.10 12.83 5.77
CA GLU A 43 -24.10 13.74 6.35
C GLU A 43 -23.70 14.17 7.76
N GLU A 44 -23.17 13.24 8.55
CA GLU A 44 -22.70 13.52 9.91
C GLU A 44 -21.43 14.37 9.91
N PHE A 45 -20.52 14.12 8.97
CA PHE A 45 -19.34 14.96 8.78
C PHE A 45 -19.73 16.40 8.42
N ILE A 46 -20.68 16.59 7.50
CA ILE A 46 -21.18 17.92 7.14
C ILE A 46 -21.86 18.59 8.34
N ARG A 47 -22.68 17.87 9.12
CA ARG A 47 -23.32 18.40 10.32
C ARG A 47 -22.29 18.84 11.37
N PHE A 48 -21.25 18.03 11.59
CA PHE A 48 -20.14 18.40 12.46
C PHE A 48 -19.49 19.71 12.01
N LEU A 49 -19.22 19.87 10.72
CA LEU A 49 -18.63 21.10 10.19
C LEU A 49 -19.57 22.31 10.35
N GLU A 50 -20.89 22.13 10.24
CA GLU A 50 -21.88 23.19 10.52
C GLU A 50 -21.87 23.63 11.99
N GLU A 51 -21.77 22.69 12.93
CA GLU A 51 -21.68 22.97 14.37
C GLU A 51 -20.37 23.71 14.73
N HIS A 52 -19.32 23.51 13.93
CA HIS A 52 -17.97 24.04 14.15
C HIS A 52 -17.57 25.18 13.19
N GLU A 53 -18.52 25.84 12.51
CA GLU A 53 -18.27 26.93 11.55
C GLU A 53 -17.43 28.07 12.16
N LYS A 54 -17.58 28.33 13.47
CA LYS A 54 -16.90 29.42 14.18
C LYS A 54 -15.54 29.05 14.78
N ASP A 55 -15.10 27.80 14.64
CA ASP A 55 -13.88 27.31 15.28
C ASP A 55 -12.64 27.43 14.39
N LYS A 56 -12.76 28.06 13.21
CA LYS A 56 -11.65 28.44 12.31
C LYS A 56 -10.69 27.27 12.06
N ILE A 57 -11.21 26.25 11.40
CA ILE A 57 -10.44 25.04 11.05
C ILE A 57 -9.44 25.41 9.94
N THR A 58 -8.15 25.35 10.26
CA THR A 58 -7.07 25.72 9.32
C THR A 58 -6.24 24.53 8.83
N ALA A 59 -6.37 23.37 9.46
CA ALA A 59 -5.80 22.12 8.97
C ALA A 59 -6.69 20.93 9.31
N ILE A 60 -6.61 19.88 8.49
CA ILE A 60 -7.21 18.58 8.77
C ILE A 60 -6.09 17.54 8.92
N TYR A 61 -6.01 16.91 10.08
CA TYR A 61 -5.26 15.68 10.28
C TYR A 61 -6.10 14.50 9.77
N GLY A 62 -5.80 14.07 8.55
CA GLY A 62 -6.45 12.96 7.87
C GLY A 62 -5.95 11.59 8.33
N GLY A 63 -4.69 11.49 8.74
CA GLY A 63 -4.10 10.23 9.19
C GLY A 63 -4.30 9.07 8.20
N PHE A 64 -4.64 7.89 8.72
CA PHE A 64 -5.16 6.73 7.97
C PHE A 64 -6.41 6.21 8.69
N PRO A 65 -7.52 5.87 7.99
CA PRO A 65 -7.67 5.73 6.54
C PRO A 65 -8.15 7.00 5.83
N ALA A 66 -7.98 8.19 6.43
CA ALA A 66 -8.47 9.46 5.89
C ALA A 66 -10.00 9.46 5.68
N PHE A 67 -10.47 9.96 4.53
CA PHE A 67 -11.90 10.12 4.25
C PHE A 67 -12.58 8.84 3.72
N HIS A 68 -11.91 7.69 3.77
CA HIS A 68 -12.37 6.47 3.14
C HIS A 68 -13.76 6.02 3.65
N LYS A 69 -14.04 6.15 4.96
CA LYS A 69 -15.33 5.79 5.56
C LYS A 69 -16.53 6.55 4.97
N ILE A 70 -16.32 7.78 4.47
CA ILE A 70 -17.39 8.60 3.85
C ILE A 70 -17.35 8.55 2.30
N GLY A 71 -16.59 7.62 1.72
CA GLY A 71 -16.43 7.47 0.27
C GLY A 71 -15.38 8.37 -0.37
N GLY A 72 -14.56 9.05 0.45
CA GLY A 72 -13.52 9.99 0.00
C GLY A 72 -13.87 11.46 0.24
N LEU A 73 -12.92 12.34 -0.07
CA LEU A 73 -13.11 13.79 -0.07
C LEU A 73 -13.32 14.26 -1.51
N ASN A 74 -14.55 14.14 -1.95
CA ASN A 74 -14.97 14.54 -3.29
C ASN A 74 -15.26 16.05 -3.37
N ARG A 75 -15.39 16.56 -4.61
CA ARG A 75 -15.68 17.98 -4.87
C ARG A 75 -16.96 18.46 -4.19
N ASP A 76 -18.01 17.65 -4.13
CA ASP A 76 -19.26 18.02 -3.48
C ASP A 76 -19.14 18.20 -1.96
N ILE A 77 -18.21 17.53 -1.28
CA ILE A 77 -17.87 17.83 0.11
C ILE A 77 -17.05 19.12 0.18
N ILE A 78 -16.02 19.28 -0.67
CA ILE A 78 -15.12 20.44 -0.64
C ILE A 78 -15.88 21.75 -0.94
N GLU A 79 -16.80 21.72 -1.89
CA GLU A 79 -17.62 22.86 -2.30
C GLU A 79 -18.84 23.09 -1.39
N HIS A 80 -19.12 22.15 -0.47
CA HIS A 80 -20.21 22.32 0.48
C HIS A 80 -19.98 23.58 1.33
N ARG A 81 -21.05 24.36 1.56
CA ARG A 81 -20.95 25.66 2.25
C ARG A 81 -20.20 25.58 3.59
N SER A 82 -20.42 24.49 4.33
CA SER A 82 -19.89 24.23 5.67
C SER A 82 -18.44 23.73 5.66
N PHE A 83 -17.92 23.30 4.52
CA PHE A 83 -16.52 22.90 4.43
C PHE A 83 -15.63 24.15 4.53
N PRO A 84 -14.58 24.14 5.38
CA PRO A 84 -13.80 25.33 5.74
C PRO A 84 -12.81 25.76 4.63
N ARG A 85 -13.17 25.63 3.35
CA ARG A 85 -12.31 25.83 2.18
C ARG A 85 -11.57 27.18 2.13
N ASN A 86 -12.12 28.23 2.74
CA ASN A 86 -11.52 29.56 2.74
C ASN A 86 -10.42 29.73 3.81
N ASP A 87 -10.49 28.96 4.89
CA ASP A 87 -9.56 29.04 6.03
C ASP A 87 -8.58 27.85 6.06
N LEU A 88 -8.95 26.73 5.44
CA LEU A 88 -8.19 25.50 5.41
C LEU A 88 -6.92 25.66 4.57
N LYS A 89 -5.77 25.60 5.23
CA LYS A 89 -4.45 25.70 4.60
C LYS A 89 -3.97 24.34 4.09
N CYS A 90 -4.18 23.28 4.87
CA CYS A 90 -3.68 21.97 4.52
C CYS A 90 -4.52 20.80 5.02
N ILE A 91 -4.34 19.67 4.33
CA ILE A 91 -4.78 18.34 4.74
C ILE A 91 -3.52 17.47 4.80
N VAL A 92 -3.32 16.73 5.88
CA VAL A 92 -2.16 15.86 6.05
C VAL A 92 -2.60 14.40 6.18
N LEU A 93 -1.94 13.50 5.46
CA LEU A 93 -2.22 12.06 5.43
C LEU A 93 -1.00 11.28 5.93
N CYS A 94 -1.25 10.16 6.61
CA CYS A 94 -0.19 9.21 6.98
C CYS A 94 0.07 8.16 5.88
N SER A 95 -0.66 8.20 4.78
CA SER A 95 -0.56 7.24 3.68
C SER A 95 0.18 7.82 2.47
N ARG A 96 0.75 6.95 1.63
CA ARG A 96 1.31 7.33 0.31
C ARG A 96 0.21 7.66 -0.71
N GLY A 97 -0.93 6.99 -0.64
CA GLY A 97 -2.00 7.12 -1.62
C GLY A 97 -2.96 8.25 -1.30
N CYS A 98 -3.27 9.09 -2.29
CA CYS A 98 -4.30 10.13 -2.22
C CYS A 98 -5.58 9.74 -2.98
N ASN A 99 -5.83 8.43 -3.15
CA ASN A 99 -7.01 7.94 -3.85
C ASN A 99 -8.29 8.38 -3.10
N GLY A 100 -9.31 8.81 -3.84
CA GLY A 100 -10.57 9.27 -3.25
C GLY A 100 -10.55 10.73 -2.79
N LEU A 101 -9.46 11.47 -3.01
CA LEU A 101 -9.42 12.93 -2.81
C LEU A 101 -9.49 13.62 -4.18
N ASP A 102 -10.35 14.64 -4.29
CA ASP A 102 -10.43 15.49 -5.47
C ASP A 102 -9.29 16.53 -5.46
N LEU A 103 -8.15 16.15 -6.05
CA LEU A 103 -6.95 16.98 -6.07
C LEU A 103 -7.14 18.29 -6.85
N ASP A 104 -8.02 18.30 -7.85
CA ASP A 104 -8.26 19.49 -8.66
C ASP A 104 -9.07 20.52 -7.87
N ALA A 105 -10.07 20.08 -7.11
CA ALA A 105 -10.79 20.94 -6.18
C ALA A 105 -9.87 21.49 -5.07
N LEU A 106 -9.00 20.65 -4.49
CA LEU A 106 -8.04 21.12 -3.48
C LEU A 106 -7.11 22.20 -4.03
N ARG A 107 -6.60 22.05 -5.26
CA ARG A 107 -5.78 23.07 -5.92
C ARG A 107 -6.54 24.35 -6.23
N GLU A 108 -7.78 24.24 -6.69
CA GLU A 108 -8.66 25.38 -6.99
C GLU A 108 -8.88 26.27 -5.76
N TYR A 109 -9.02 25.64 -4.59
CA TYR A 109 -9.18 26.34 -3.31
C TYR A 109 -7.85 26.57 -2.56
N ASN A 110 -6.71 26.33 -3.20
CA ASN A 110 -5.37 26.51 -2.62
C ASN A 110 -5.16 25.77 -1.27
N ILE A 111 -5.74 24.59 -1.15
CA ILE A 111 -5.59 23.70 0.00
C ILE A 111 -4.46 22.73 -0.30
N GLN A 112 -3.38 22.80 0.48
CA GLN A 112 -2.23 21.92 0.31
C GLN A 112 -2.53 20.51 0.84
N LEU A 113 -2.29 19.48 0.03
CA LEU A 113 -2.34 18.10 0.50
C LEU A 113 -0.92 17.57 0.73
N TYR A 114 -0.63 17.12 1.95
CA TYR A 114 0.60 16.45 2.30
C TYR A 114 0.33 14.96 2.49
N ASN A 115 1.00 14.11 1.72
CA ASN A 115 0.99 12.65 1.90
C ASN A 115 2.39 12.15 2.25
N TYR A 116 2.49 10.97 2.85
CA TYR A 116 3.78 10.37 3.22
C TYR A 116 4.52 9.85 1.98
N GLN A 117 5.83 10.08 1.88
CA GLN A 117 6.71 9.56 0.84
C GLN A 117 8.19 9.52 1.28
N ASP A 118 8.77 8.34 1.27
CA ASP A 118 10.18 8.06 1.63
C ASP A 118 10.99 7.58 0.43
N ASP A 119 10.71 8.10 -0.78
CA ASP A 119 11.31 7.65 -2.05
C ASP A 119 12.60 8.40 -2.45
N HIS A 120 13.00 9.45 -1.73
CA HIS A 120 14.17 10.26 -2.08
C HIS A 120 15.46 9.65 -1.52
N ASP A 121 16.46 9.45 -2.40
CA ASP A 121 17.78 8.90 -2.04
C ASP A 121 18.65 9.90 -1.24
N GLU A 122 18.27 11.18 -1.18
CA GLU A 122 19.02 12.25 -0.51
C GLU A 122 18.23 12.86 0.66
N GLY A 123 18.82 12.79 1.86
CA GLY A 123 18.36 13.53 3.05
C GLY A 123 18.08 12.64 4.25
N LEU A 124 18.97 12.67 5.24
CA LEU A 124 18.57 12.42 6.62
C LEU A 124 17.78 13.66 7.07
N ILE A 125 16.55 13.47 7.53
CA ILE A 125 15.82 14.47 8.30
C ILE A 125 15.74 13.89 9.70
N ASP A 126 16.46 14.47 10.66
CA ASP A 126 16.38 14.23 12.09
C ASP A 126 16.08 12.76 12.50
N ASP A 127 17.09 11.89 12.41
CA ASP A 127 17.06 10.47 12.84
C ASP A 127 16.08 9.52 12.11
N LEU A 128 15.35 9.99 11.09
CA LEU A 128 14.39 9.18 10.34
C LEU A 128 15.05 8.32 9.25
N LYS A 129 14.69 7.02 9.22
CA LYS A 129 15.17 6.08 8.20
C LYS A 129 14.45 6.28 6.87
N ILE A 130 15.24 6.37 5.80
CA ILE A 130 14.76 6.43 4.41
C ILE A 130 14.30 5.02 3.99
N HIS A 131 13.26 4.94 3.16
CA HIS A 131 12.72 3.70 2.59
C HIS A 131 12.11 2.71 3.60
N GLU A 132 11.75 3.11 4.83
CA GLU A 132 11.12 2.21 5.81
C GLU A 132 9.80 1.65 5.27
N VAL A 133 8.94 2.48 4.64
CA VAL A 133 7.71 1.98 4.01
C VAL A 133 8.03 1.07 2.82
N GLY A 134 9.01 1.46 2.01
CA GLY A 134 9.48 0.63 0.91
C GLY A 134 9.96 -0.75 1.37
N ASN A 135 10.67 -0.79 2.50
CA ASN A 135 11.20 -1.98 3.13
C ASN A 135 10.07 -2.88 3.67
N ASP A 136 9.13 -2.32 4.42
CA ASP A 136 8.11 -3.08 5.11
C ASP A 136 7.10 -3.68 4.13
N VAL A 137 6.72 -2.91 3.10
CA VAL A 137 5.89 -3.45 2.00
C VAL A 137 6.64 -4.56 1.26
N ALA A 138 7.95 -4.45 1.13
CA ALA A 138 8.76 -5.52 0.57
C ALA A 138 8.84 -6.77 1.48
N ASP A 139 8.74 -6.65 2.81
CA ASP A 139 8.61 -7.80 3.71
C ASP A 139 7.28 -8.53 3.53
N CYS A 140 6.19 -7.78 3.40
CA CYS A 140 4.88 -8.33 3.02
C CYS A 140 4.97 -9.09 1.67
N GLY A 141 5.61 -8.48 0.67
CA GLY A 141 5.87 -9.10 -0.62
C GLY A 141 6.69 -10.39 -0.54
N LEU A 142 7.75 -10.39 0.28
CA LEU A 142 8.59 -11.55 0.52
C LEU A 142 7.77 -12.71 1.12
N TRP A 143 6.90 -12.42 2.08
CA TRP A 143 6.00 -13.40 2.66
C TRP A 143 5.04 -14.00 1.63
N HIS A 144 4.36 -13.19 0.82
CA HIS A 144 3.48 -13.68 -0.24
C HIS A 144 4.19 -14.57 -1.26
N ILE A 145 5.44 -14.24 -1.61
CA ILE A 145 6.28 -15.09 -2.48
C ILE A 145 6.60 -16.42 -1.81
N LEU A 146 6.99 -16.40 -0.54
CA LEU A 146 7.24 -17.63 0.22
C LEU A 146 5.98 -18.48 0.32
N GLU A 147 4.80 -17.89 0.55
CA GLU A 147 3.53 -18.60 0.53
C GLU A 147 3.26 -19.25 -0.84
N GLY A 148 3.57 -18.57 -1.94
CA GLY A 148 3.39 -19.13 -3.27
C GLY A 148 4.23 -20.38 -3.55
N PHE A 149 5.45 -20.40 -3.04
CA PHE A 149 6.35 -21.55 -3.16
C PHE A 149 6.11 -22.63 -2.11
N ARG A 150 5.81 -22.24 -0.87
CA ARG A 150 5.93 -23.09 0.33
C ARG A 150 4.64 -23.38 1.05
N LYS A 151 3.59 -22.58 0.85
CA LYS A 151 2.24 -22.80 1.39
C LYS A 151 2.22 -22.95 2.91
N PHE A 152 3.05 -22.17 3.60
CA PHE A 152 3.22 -22.30 5.06
C PHE A 152 1.93 -21.98 5.82
N SER A 153 1.17 -20.99 5.38
CA SER A 153 -0.11 -20.62 6.00
C SER A 153 -1.14 -21.75 5.91
N TYR A 154 -1.23 -22.42 4.76
CA TYR A 154 -2.10 -23.58 4.60
C TYR A 154 -1.64 -24.76 5.46
N GLY A 155 -0.34 -25.04 5.49
CA GLY A 155 0.24 -26.06 6.37
C GLY A 155 0.01 -25.78 7.85
N GLN A 156 0.15 -24.53 8.28
CA GLN A 156 -0.18 -24.09 9.65
C GLN A 156 -1.65 -24.32 9.99
N LYS A 157 -2.56 -23.99 9.07
CA LYS A 157 -4.00 -24.24 9.26
C LYS A 157 -4.26 -25.72 9.51
N LEU A 158 -3.77 -26.60 8.64
CA LEU A 158 -3.93 -28.05 8.80
C LEU A 158 -3.30 -28.58 10.09
N ALA A 159 -2.14 -28.06 10.49
CA ALA A 159 -1.50 -28.44 11.75
C ALA A 159 -2.37 -28.08 12.97
N ARG A 160 -3.05 -26.93 12.95
CA ARG A 160 -3.98 -26.51 14.02
C ARG A 160 -5.26 -27.35 14.04
N GLU A 161 -5.82 -27.64 12.86
CA GLU A 161 -7.06 -28.43 12.74
C GLU A 161 -6.87 -29.88 13.15
N THR A 162 -5.73 -30.47 12.78
CA THR A 162 -5.46 -31.89 13.04
C THR A 162 -4.78 -32.16 14.38
N GLY A 163 -4.07 -31.17 14.94
CA GLY A 163 -3.23 -31.35 16.12
C GLY A 163 -2.08 -32.34 15.93
N ASN A 164 -1.78 -32.75 14.68
CA ASN A 164 -0.82 -33.80 14.38
C ASN A 164 -0.07 -33.50 13.08
N THR A 165 1.25 -33.38 13.17
CA THR A 165 2.10 -32.96 12.04
C THR A 165 2.14 -33.95 10.89
N ILE A 166 1.95 -35.25 11.15
CA ILE A 166 1.93 -36.29 10.12
C ILE A 166 0.57 -36.29 9.42
N VAL A 167 -0.53 -36.26 10.18
CA VAL A 167 -1.88 -36.17 9.61
C VAL A 167 -2.06 -34.90 8.78
N ALA A 168 -1.56 -33.75 9.26
CA ALA A 168 -1.58 -32.51 8.48
C ALA A 168 -0.88 -32.65 7.12
N ARG A 169 0.28 -33.32 7.06
CA ARG A 169 1.01 -33.55 5.80
C ARG A 169 0.28 -34.53 4.88
N THR A 170 -0.26 -35.61 5.43
CA THR A 170 -1.04 -36.59 4.68
C THR A 170 -2.30 -35.95 4.09
N ASN A 171 -3.02 -35.15 4.89
CA ASN A 171 -4.18 -34.38 4.44
C ASN A 171 -3.80 -33.37 3.34
N ALA A 172 -2.71 -32.63 3.52
CA ALA A 172 -2.21 -31.70 2.51
C ALA A 172 -1.89 -32.41 1.18
N ALA A 173 -1.25 -33.58 1.25
CA ALA A 173 -0.89 -34.34 0.07
C ALA A 173 -2.08 -35.02 -0.63
N GLU A 174 -3.27 -35.03 -0.01
CA GLU A 174 -4.49 -35.66 -0.55
C GLU A 174 -4.26 -37.13 -0.95
N LYS A 175 -3.41 -37.86 -0.19
CA LYS A 175 -3.05 -39.26 -0.46
C LYS A 175 -2.91 -40.08 0.81
N ASP A 176 -3.01 -41.39 0.67
CA ASP A 176 -2.74 -42.33 1.75
C ASP A 176 -1.23 -42.56 1.97
N GLY A 177 -0.86 -42.86 3.21
CA GLY A 177 0.51 -43.23 3.58
C GLY A 177 1.43 -42.03 3.86
N PHE A 178 2.73 -42.23 3.61
CA PHE A 178 3.75 -41.27 3.99
C PHE A 178 3.73 -40.01 3.11
N ALA A 179 3.65 -38.84 3.74
CA ALA A 179 3.81 -37.55 3.11
C ALA A 179 4.96 -36.77 3.77
N PHE A 180 6.02 -36.50 2.99
CA PHE A 180 7.14 -35.68 3.48
C PHE A 180 6.73 -34.20 3.64
N GLY A 181 5.74 -33.73 2.88
CA GLY A 181 5.31 -32.32 2.81
C GLY A 181 5.79 -31.58 1.56
N HIS A 182 6.27 -32.32 0.55
CA HIS A 182 6.64 -31.75 -0.76
C HIS A 182 5.49 -31.79 -1.77
N GLU A 183 4.34 -32.34 -1.39
CA GLU A 183 3.14 -32.52 -2.22
C GLU A 183 1.96 -31.86 -1.54
N LEU A 184 1.09 -31.23 -2.34
CA LEU A 184 -0.13 -30.56 -1.94
C LEU A 184 -1.23 -30.86 -2.97
N GLY A 185 -1.89 -32.01 -2.82
CA GLY A 185 -2.71 -32.61 -3.87
C GLY A 185 -1.91 -32.77 -5.16
N SER A 186 -2.36 -32.12 -6.23
CA SER A 186 -1.67 -32.13 -7.54
C SER A 186 -0.47 -31.17 -7.67
N MET A 187 -0.15 -30.39 -6.64
CA MET A 187 0.92 -29.38 -6.66
C MET A 187 2.16 -29.85 -5.90
N PHE A 188 3.35 -29.51 -6.40
CA PHE A 188 4.60 -29.71 -5.66
C PHE A 188 5.04 -28.46 -4.91
N ILE A 189 5.52 -28.62 -3.68
CA ILE A 189 6.16 -27.54 -2.92
C ILE A 189 7.60 -27.37 -3.41
N GLU A 190 7.95 -26.15 -3.78
CA GLU A 190 9.24 -25.87 -4.43
C GLU A 190 10.06 -24.84 -3.66
N SER A 191 11.38 -24.88 -3.84
CA SER A 191 12.26 -23.82 -3.35
C SER A 191 12.22 -22.62 -4.30
N PRO A 192 12.20 -21.37 -3.78
CA PRO A 192 12.35 -20.17 -4.61
C PRO A 192 13.76 -20.04 -5.22
N ARG A 193 14.77 -20.72 -4.65
CA ARG A 193 16.18 -20.58 -5.10
C ARG A 193 16.35 -20.94 -6.57
N GLY A 194 17.00 -20.07 -7.33
CA GLY A 194 17.23 -20.21 -8.77
C GLY A 194 16.00 -19.96 -9.64
N LYS A 195 14.84 -19.65 -9.05
CA LYS A 195 13.61 -19.32 -9.78
C LYS A 195 13.66 -17.85 -10.20
N LYS A 196 13.03 -17.54 -11.34
CA LYS A 196 12.97 -16.19 -11.91
C LYS A 196 11.75 -15.43 -11.39
N CYS A 197 11.98 -14.24 -10.85
CA CYS A 197 10.93 -13.29 -10.45
C CYS A 197 10.95 -12.06 -11.35
N LEU A 198 9.80 -11.66 -11.87
CA LEU A 198 9.60 -10.40 -12.57
C LEU A 198 8.90 -9.40 -11.64
N ILE A 199 9.53 -8.26 -11.39
CA ILE A 199 8.93 -7.17 -10.63
C ILE A 199 8.42 -6.10 -11.61
N LEU A 200 7.10 -5.93 -11.66
CA LEU A 200 6.44 -4.87 -12.42
C LEU A 200 6.48 -3.58 -11.60
N GLY A 201 7.27 -2.61 -12.07
CA GLY A 201 7.59 -1.39 -11.33
C GLY A 201 8.82 -1.59 -10.45
N LEU A 202 9.83 -0.75 -10.62
CA LEU A 202 11.03 -0.76 -9.78
C LEU A 202 11.22 0.62 -9.12
N GLY A 203 10.28 0.98 -8.25
CA GLY A 203 10.41 2.09 -7.30
C GLY A 203 11.07 1.63 -5.99
N SER A 204 10.92 2.39 -4.90
CA SER A 204 11.50 2.04 -3.59
C SER A 204 11.11 0.61 -3.15
N ILE A 205 9.82 0.28 -3.13
CA ILE A 205 9.30 -1.06 -2.77
C ILE A 205 9.92 -2.14 -3.66
N GLY A 206 9.89 -1.95 -4.98
CA GLY A 206 10.43 -2.92 -5.93
C GLY A 206 11.93 -3.16 -5.76
N LYS A 207 12.71 -2.11 -5.47
CA LYS A 207 14.15 -2.23 -5.18
C LYS A 207 14.41 -3.02 -3.91
N GLN A 208 13.72 -2.70 -2.81
CA GLN A 208 13.87 -3.41 -1.54
C GLN A 208 13.49 -4.89 -1.68
N LEU A 209 12.37 -5.17 -2.36
CA LEU A 209 11.94 -6.54 -2.62
C LEU A 209 12.95 -7.30 -3.49
N ALA A 210 13.47 -6.66 -4.55
CA ALA A 210 14.49 -7.26 -5.41
C ALA A 210 15.74 -7.68 -4.63
N CYS A 211 16.21 -6.84 -3.70
CA CYS A 211 17.32 -7.20 -2.79
C CYS A 211 16.96 -8.44 -1.95
N LYS A 212 15.81 -8.42 -1.27
CA LYS A 212 15.36 -9.51 -0.38
C LYS A 212 15.23 -10.84 -1.13
N LEU A 213 14.66 -10.81 -2.33
CA LEU A 213 14.48 -11.99 -3.17
C LEU A 213 15.82 -12.52 -3.73
N GLN A 214 16.72 -11.65 -4.17
CA GLN A 214 18.03 -12.06 -4.68
C GLN A 214 18.94 -12.56 -3.56
N ASP A 215 19.20 -11.71 -2.57
CA ASP A 215 20.24 -11.94 -1.56
C ASP A 215 19.75 -12.89 -0.47
N GLY A 216 18.46 -12.83 -0.11
CA GLY A 216 17.84 -13.72 0.87
C GLY A 216 17.43 -15.07 0.30
N LEU A 217 16.67 -15.08 -0.81
CA LEU A 217 16.09 -16.31 -1.37
C LEU A 217 16.89 -16.91 -2.53
N GLY A 218 17.87 -16.20 -3.09
CA GLY A 218 18.66 -16.67 -4.23
C GLY A 218 17.86 -16.72 -5.54
N MET A 219 16.87 -15.83 -5.72
CA MET A 219 16.08 -15.74 -6.95
C MET A 219 16.82 -14.94 -8.04
N GLU A 220 16.54 -15.25 -9.29
CA GLU A 220 16.94 -14.44 -10.44
C GLU A 220 15.96 -13.28 -10.63
N ILE A 221 16.44 -12.04 -10.55
CA ILE A 221 15.58 -10.86 -10.62
C ILE A 221 15.53 -10.27 -12.02
N HIS A 222 14.31 -10.07 -12.48
CA HIS A 222 13.97 -9.29 -13.65
C HIS A 222 13.03 -8.17 -13.22
N TYR A 223 13.07 -7.03 -13.91
CA TYR A 223 12.21 -5.89 -13.56
C TYR A 223 11.66 -5.19 -14.79
N CYS A 224 10.54 -4.48 -14.60
CA CYS A 224 9.90 -3.69 -15.63
C CYS A 224 9.76 -2.23 -15.26
N LYS A 225 10.17 -1.37 -16.20
CA LYS A 225 9.95 0.08 -16.18
C LYS A 225 9.71 0.57 -17.61
N LYS A 226 9.30 1.84 -17.74
CA LYS A 226 9.21 2.52 -19.04
C LYS A 226 10.59 2.71 -19.70
N SER A 227 11.62 2.93 -18.88
CA SER A 227 13.01 3.09 -19.28
C SER A 227 13.92 2.38 -18.28
N GLU A 228 15.11 1.97 -18.73
CA GLU A 228 16.12 1.36 -17.88
C GLU A 228 16.59 2.33 -16.80
N GLU A 229 16.88 1.82 -15.60
CA GLU A 229 17.35 2.62 -14.48
C GLU A 229 18.87 2.61 -14.43
N SER A 230 19.47 3.77 -14.72
CA SER A 230 20.93 3.93 -14.81
C SER A 230 21.64 3.63 -13.48
N SER A 231 21.03 3.93 -12.34
CA SER A 231 21.60 3.69 -11.00
C SER A 231 21.78 2.20 -10.66
N ILE A 232 21.14 1.31 -11.41
CA ILE A 232 21.19 -0.16 -11.21
C ILE A 232 22.14 -0.81 -12.22
N SER A 233 22.37 -0.15 -13.35
CA SER A 233 23.23 -0.68 -14.42
C SER A 233 24.65 -0.89 -13.89
N GLY A 234 25.09 -2.16 -13.85
CA GLY A 234 26.44 -2.56 -13.44
C GLY A 234 26.65 -2.82 -11.94
N SER A 235 25.71 -2.46 -11.05
CA SER A 235 25.81 -2.75 -9.61
C SER A 235 25.11 -4.05 -9.21
N LYS A 236 24.08 -4.45 -9.96
CA LYS A 236 23.32 -5.68 -9.72
C LYS A 236 23.04 -6.44 -11.01
N ASN A 237 22.99 -7.77 -10.92
CA ASN A 237 22.67 -8.65 -12.04
C ASN A 237 21.15 -8.73 -12.32
N TRP A 238 20.45 -7.60 -12.23
CA TRP A 238 19.00 -7.52 -12.49
C TRP A 238 18.74 -7.28 -13.98
N LYS A 239 17.85 -8.06 -14.57
CA LYS A 239 17.56 -7.98 -16.01
C LYS A 239 16.37 -7.05 -16.29
N PHE A 240 16.63 -5.96 -17.01
CA PHE A 240 15.60 -5.00 -17.43
C PHE A 240 14.70 -5.55 -18.55
N HIS A 241 13.41 -5.24 -18.46
CA HIS A 241 12.43 -5.38 -19.54
C HIS A 241 11.62 -4.10 -19.64
N ARG A 242 11.31 -3.68 -20.87
CA ARG A 242 10.42 -2.55 -21.08
C ARG A 242 8.99 -2.95 -20.76
N LEU A 243 8.25 -2.07 -20.08
CA LEU A 243 6.83 -2.26 -19.79
C LEU A 243 6.01 -1.88 -21.03
N ASP A 244 6.01 -2.76 -22.03
CA ASP A 244 5.23 -2.70 -23.25
C ASP A 244 4.97 -4.13 -23.79
N ASP A 245 4.37 -4.24 -24.98
CA ASP A 245 4.02 -5.54 -25.58
C ASP A 245 5.25 -6.45 -25.87
N THR A 246 6.47 -5.94 -25.83
CA THR A 246 7.67 -6.78 -26.03
C THR A 246 7.90 -7.78 -24.89
N ILE A 247 7.28 -7.57 -23.73
CA ILE A 247 7.43 -8.47 -22.58
C ILE A 247 6.65 -9.77 -22.73
N TYR A 248 5.55 -9.80 -23.49
CA TYR A 248 4.68 -10.97 -23.59
C TYR A 248 5.43 -12.23 -24.02
N ALA A 249 6.38 -12.10 -24.97
CA ALA A 249 7.21 -13.21 -25.43
C ALA A 249 8.11 -13.82 -24.34
N LYS A 250 8.31 -13.10 -23.23
CA LYS A 250 9.20 -13.48 -22.13
C LYS A 250 8.46 -13.92 -20.88
N LEU A 251 7.15 -13.70 -20.77
CA LEU A 251 6.39 -13.93 -19.54
C LEU A 251 6.41 -15.40 -19.08
N HIS A 252 6.47 -16.34 -20.03
CA HIS A 252 6.50 -17.78 -19.76
C HIS A 252 7.71 -18.25 -18.93
N GLN A 253 8.79 -17.47 -18.85
CA GLN A 253 9.99 -17.86 -18.10
C GLN A 253 9.90 -17.53 -16.60
N PHE A 254 8.92 -16.72 -16.19
CA PHE A 254 8.80 -16.23 -14.82
C PHE A 254 7.97 -17.18 -13.97
N HIS A 255 8.51 -17.51 -12.80
CA HIS A 255 7.83 -18.35 -11.82
C HIS A 255 7.00 -17.47 -10.87
N ALA A 256 7.48 -16.25 -10.63
CA ALA A 256 6.78 -15.25 -9.85
C ALA A 256 6.71 -13.91 -10.61
N ILE A 257 5.57 -13.24 -10.50
CA ILE A 257 5.39 -11.85 -10.93
C ILE A 257 4.89 -11.05 -9.74
N VAL A 258 5.60 -9.98 -9.38
CA VAL A 258 5.22 -9.06 -8.29
C VAL A 258 4.92 -7.69 -8.84
N ILE A 259 3.78 -7.12 -8.45
CA ILE A 259 3.33 -5.81 -8.91
C ILE A 259 3.57 -4.80 -7.80
N THR A 260 4.36 -3.77 -8.11
CA THR A 260 4.56 -2.58 -7.26
C THR A 260 4.24 -1.29 -8.02
N LEU A 261 3.57 -1.41 -9.16
CA LEU A 261 3.14 -0.28 -9.99
C LEU A 261 2.06 0.55 -9.28
N PRO A 262 2.02 1.87 -9.52
CA PRO A 262 0.89 2.70 -9.11
C PRO A 262 -0.38 2.32 -9.91
N GLY A 263 -1.54 2.54 -9.32
CA GLY A 263 -2.83 2.44 -10.00
C GLY A 263 -3.09 3.68 -10.83
N THR A 264 -3.08 3.54 -12.16
CA THR A 264 -3.26 4.63 -13.13
C THR A 264 -4.18 4.13 -14.24
N PRO A 265 -4.77 5.02 -15.06
CA PRO A 265 -5.52 4.59 -16.25
C PRO A 265 -4.72 3.66 -17.16
N GLN A 266 -3.39 3.84 -17.26
CA GLN A 266 -2.51 3.03 -18.10
C GLN A 266 -2.15 1.66 -17.48
N THR A 267 -2.24 1.52 -16.16
CA THR A 267 -1.95 0.25 -15.45
C THR A 267 -3.21 -0.49 -15.03
N LYS A 268 -4.40 0.11 -15.21
CA LYS A 268 -5.68 -0.53 -14.95
C LYS A 268 -5.84 -1.78 -15.80
N HIS A 269 -6.16 -2.89 -15.15
CA HIS A 269 -6.29 -4.22 -15.77
C HIS A 269 -5.08 -4.61 -16.64
N LEU A 270 -3.87 -4.16 -16.24
CA LEU A 270 -2.63 -4.62 -16.88
C LEU A 270 -2.53 -6.14 -16.80
N ILE A 271 -2.96 -6.72 -15.67
CA ILE A 271 -3.03 -8.16 -15.46
C ILE A 271 -4.42 -8.65 -15.83
N ASN A 272 -4.63 -8.78 -17.14
CA ASN A 272 -5.84 -9.29 -17.76
C ASN A 272 -5.62 -10.68 -18.37
N GLU A 273 -6.65 -11.23 -19.02
CA GLU A 273 -6.59 -12.53 -19.67
C GLU A 273 -5.45 -12.64 -20.70
N LYS A 274 -5.20 -11.58 -21.50
CA LYS A 274 -4.09 -11.55 -22.46
C LYS A 274 -2.75 -11.68 -21.72
N PHE A 275 -2.53 -10.92 -20.65
CA PHE A 275 -1.30 -11.01 -19.84
C PHE A 275 -1.09 -12.42 -19.30
N LEU A 276 -2.10 -12.97 -18.64
CA LEU A 276 -2.01 -14.28 -18.01
C LEU A 276 -1.75 -15.38 -19.04
N ARG A 277 -2.35 -15.32 -20.24
CA ARG A 277 -2.14 -16.32 -21.31
C ARG A 277 -0.67 -16.56 -21.69
N TYR A 278 0.19 -15.56 -21.57
CA TYR A 278 1.62 -15.69 -21.89
C TYR A 278 2.49 -16.09 -20.71
N CYS A 279 1.94 -16.12 -19.49
CA CYS A 279 2.66 -16.52 -18.29
C CYS A 279 2.88 -18.04 -18.25
N ASN A 280 3.82 -18.44 -17.39
CA ASN A 280 4.05 -19.85 -17.07
C ASN A 280 2.76 -20.50 -16.51
N SER A 281 2.55 -21.78 -16.81
CA SER A 281 1.63 -22.63 -16.06
C SER A 281 2.18 -22.79 -14.64
N GLU A 282 1.37 -22.55 -13.62
CA GLU A 282 1.78 -22.46 -12.21
C GLU A 282 2.46 -21.14 -11.81
N LEU A 283 1.97 -20.01 -12.31
CA LEU A 283 2.44 -18.68 -11.92
C LEU A 283 2.14 -18.37 -10.44
N ILE A 284 3.12 -17.80 -9.74
CA ILE A 284 2.89 -17.06 -8.49
C ILE A 284 2.69 -15.58 -8.83
N LEU A 285 1.53 -15.03 -8.50
CA LEU A 285 1.20 -13.62 -8.76
C LEU A 285 1.05 -12.90 -7.43
N VAL A 286 1.77 -11.80 -7.23
CA VAL A 286 1.69 -10.98 -6.01
C VAL A 286 1.36 -9.54 -6.38
N ASN A 287 0.37 -8.94 -5.71
CA ASN A 287 0.02 -7.53 -5.88
C ASN A 287 0.20 -6.73 -4.59
N LEU A 288 1.17 -5.80 -4.61
CA LEU A 288 1.47 -4.82 -3.56
C LEU A 288 1.25 -3.37 -4.06
N GLY A 289 0.82 -3.22 -5.31
CA GLY A 289 0.62 -1.93 -5.96
C GLY A 289 -0.76 -1.37 -5.64
N ARG A 290 -1.70 -1.55 -6.57
CA ARG A 290 -3.12 -1.22 -6.40
C ARG A 290 -4.00 -2.31 -6.97
N GLY A 291 -5.16 -2.53 -6.36
CA GLY A 291 -6.08 -3.57 -6.79
C GLY A 291 -6.61 -3.40 -8.22
N VAL A 292 -6.75 -2.16 -8.70
CA VAL A 292 -7.22 -1.86 -10.08
C VAL A 292 -6.32 -2.39 -11.20
N ILE A 293 -5.10 -2.81 -10.88
CA ILE A 293 -4.17 -3.43 -11.84
C ILE A 293 -4.60 -4.88 -12.16
N LEU A 294 -5.28 -5.49 -11.18
CA LEU A 294 -6.17 -6.65 -11.19
C LEU A 294 -7.32 -6.58 -12.21
N ASP A 295 -7.39 -7.44 -13.22
CA ASP A 295 -8.72 -7.87 -13.69
C ASP A 295 -9.19 -9.04 -12.81
N SER A 296 -10.08 -8.76 -11.86
CA SER A 296 -10.55 -9.75 -10.88
C SER A 296 -11.18 -10.99 -11.54
N GLN A 297 -11.83 -10.85 -12.69
CA GLN A 297 -12.41 -12.02 -13.38
C GLN A 297 -11.31 -12.85 -14.04
N ALA A 298 -10.41 -12.22 -14.77
CA ALA A 298 -9.32 -12.94 -15.45
C ALA A 298 -8.43 -13.69 -14.46
N VAL A 299 -8.13 -13.08 -13.30
CA VAL A 299 -7.34 -13.71 -12.25
C VAL A 299 -8.09 -14.87 -11.60
N SER A 300 -9.40 -14.72 -11.33
CA SER A 300 -10.22 -15.80 -10.79
C SER A 300 -10.28 -17.00 -11.73
N ASP A 301 -10.51 -16.77 -13.03
CA ASP A 301 -10.51 -17.81 -14.04
C ASP A 301 -9.15 -18.53 -14.13
N ALA A 302 -8.05 -17.77 -14.05
CA ALA A 302 -6.70 -18.33 -14.09
C ALA A 302 -6.35 -19.15 -12.84
N LEU A 303 -6.86 -18.78 -11.67
CA LEU A 303 -6.78 -19.59 -10.45
C LEU A 303 -7.56 -20.91 -10.62
N THR A 304 -8.81 -20.84 -11.09
CA THR A 304 -9.65 -22.03 -11.32
C THR A 304 -9.05 -22.98 -12.35
N LYS A 305 -8.41 -22.45 -13.41
CA LYS A 305 -7.74 -23.24 -14.45
C LYS A 305 -6.37 -23.78 -14.02
N GLY A 306 -5.89 -23.46 -12.81
CA GLY A 306 -4.57 -23.86 -12.33
C GLY A 306 -3.39 -23.15 -13.02
N GLN A 307 -3.66 -22.09 -13.79
CA GLN A 307 -2.60 -21.29 -14.41
C GLN A 307 -1.86 -20.46 -13.37
N ILE A 308 -2.58 -19.93 -12.38
CA ILE A 308 -2.00 -19.29 -11.19
C ILE A 308 -1.99 -20.33 -10.08
N ARG A 309 -0.80 -20.73 -9.62
CA ARG A 309 -0.66 -21.63 -8.46
C ARG A 309 -0.84 -20.91 -7.14
N HIS A 310 -0.58 -19.60 -7.13
CA HIS A 310 -0.78 -18.77 -5.95
C HIS A 310 -1.02 -17.31 -6.28
N LEU A 311 -2.00 -16.71 -5.60
CA LEU A 311 -2.26 -15.28 -5.62
C LEU A 311 -1.98 -14.69 -4.22
N GLY A 312 -0.97 -13.84 -4.10
CA GLY A 312 -0.74 -13.00 -2.93
C GLY A 312 -1.28 -11.59 -3.15
N VAL A 313 -2.18 -11.12 -2.30
CA VAL A 313 -2.79 -9.79 -2.44
C VAL A 313 -2.86 -9.08 -1.10
N ASP A 314 -2.31 -7.87 -1.08
CA ASP A 314 -2.49 -6.92 0.00
C ASP A 314 -3.49 -5.81 -0.36
N VAL A 315 -3.81 -5.66 -1.65
CA VAL A 315 -4.65 -4.59 -2.21
C VAL A 315 -5.74 -5.14 -3.12
N PHE A 316 -6.91 -4.49 -3.13
CA PHE A 316 -8.14 -4.97 -3.79
C PHE A 316 -8.81 -3.92 -4.68
N TYR A 317 -9.55 -4.38 -5.69
CA TYR A 317 -10.18 -3.49 -6.67
C TYR A 317 -11.23 -2.59 -6.03
N HIS A 318 -12.06 -3.14 -5.13
CA HIS A 318 -13.15 -2.45 -4.45
C HIS A 318 -12.86 -2.18 -2.97
N GLU A 319 -11.61 -1.84 -2.61
CA GLU A 319 -11.23 -1.55 -1.22
C GLU A 319 -12.23 -0.59 -0.54
N PRO A 320 -12.75 -0.97 0.64
CA PRO A 320 -12.23 -1.96 1.59
C PRO A 320 -12.84 -3.37 1.39
N ILE A 321 -13.74 -3.52 0.42
CA ILE A 321 -14.45 -4.76 0.14
C ILE A 321 -13.56 -5.65 -0.73
N ILE A 322 -13.28 -6.84 -0.22
CA ILE A 322 -12.54 -7.87 -0.94
C ILE A 322 -13.51 -8.64 -1.84
N ASP A 323 -13.21 -8.69 -3.14
CA ASP A 323 -14.00 -9.45 -4.11
C ASP A 323 -14.07 -10.94 -3.75
N GLU A 324 -15.28 -11.53 -3.73
CA GLU A 324 -15.46 -12.96 -3.48
C GLU A 324 -14.70 -13.84 -4.48
N LYS A 325 -14.50 -13.34 -5.71
CA LYS A 325 -13.71 -13.98 -6.78
C LYS A 325 -12.24 -14.21 -6.40
N ILE A 326 -11.73 -13.48 -5.41
CA ILE A 326 -10.35 -13.59 -4.90
C ILE A 326 -10.29 -14.50 -3.67
N LYS A 327 -11.36 -14.62 -2.87
CA LYS A 327 -11.41 -15.41 -1.62
C LYS A 327 -11.58 -16.93 -1.82
N VAL A 328 -11.55 -17.40 -3.06
CA VAL A 328 -12.07 -18.72 -3.46
C VAL A 328 -11.30 -19.89 -2.82
N SER A 329 -10.05 -19.71 -2.40
CA SER A 329 -9.26 -20.79 -1.80
C SER A 329 -8.14 -20.28 -0.89
N ASP A 330 -8.11 -20.75 0.35
CA ASP A 330 -7.01 -20.59 1.31
C ASP A 330 -5.73 -21.32 0.90
N LYS A 331 -5.85 -22.40 0.12
CA LYS A 331 -4.72 -23.14 -0.47
C LYS A 331 -4.04 -22.35 -1.60
N LEU A 332 -4.83 -21.59 -2.37
CA LEU A 332 -4.35 -20.88 -3.54
C LEU A 332 -4.12 -19.39 -3.31
N THR A 333 -4.61 -18.80 -2.21
CA THR A 333 -4.50 -17.36 -1.97
C THR A 333 -3.90 -17.03 -0.61
N SER A 334 -3.11 -15.97 -0.56
CA SER A 334 -2.69 -15.31 0.68
C SER A 334 -3.18 -13.86 0.61
N ILE A 335 -3.99 -13.47 1.59
CA ILE A 335 -4.76 -12.24 1.57
C ILE A 335 -4.46 -11.47 2.85
N THR A 336 -4.01 -10.22 2.71
CA THR A 336 -3.81 -9.30 3.84
C THR A 336 -4.64 -8.03 3.62
N PRO A 337 -5.23 -7.45 4.68
CA PRO A 337 -6.08 -6.27 4.57
C PRO A 337 -5.25 -4.98 4.50
N HIS A 338 -4.46 -4.80 3.44
CA HIS A 338 -3.65 -3.60 3.22
C HIS A 338 -2.65 -3.34 4.35
N LEU A 339 -1.90 -4.37 4.73
CA LEU A 339 -0.94 -4.37 5.84
C LEU A 339 0.50 -4.09 5.42
N GLY A 340 0.78 -3.88 4.12
CA GLY A 340 2.14 -3.80 3.60
C GLY A 340 3.06 -2.88 4.40
N SER A 341 2.59 -1.71 4.80
CA SER A 341 3.36 -0.75 5.60
C SER A 341 2.86 -0.60 7.05
N ALA A 342 2.06 -1.54 7.55
CA ALA A 342 1.38 -1.43 8.84
C ALA A 342 2.29 -1.85 10.01
N THR A 343 3.45 -1.19 10.13
CA THR A 343 4.38 -1.36 11.25
C THR A 343 4.28 -0.20 12.22
N LYS A 344 4.74 -0.42 13.46
CA LYS A 344 4.75 0.62 14.49
C LYS A 344 5.62 1.80 14.05
N GLU A 345 6.78 1.50 13.51
CA GLU A 345 7.79 2.46 13.07
C GLU A 345 7.23 3.37 11.97
N VAL A 346 6.59 2.79 10.95
CA VAL A 346 5.94 3.57 9.87
C VAL A 346 4.79 4.40 10.41
N PHE A 347 3.96 3.85 11.31
CA PHE A 347 2.85 4.59 11.89
C PHE A 347 3.34 5.80 12.71
N GLU A 348 4.30 5.60 13.60
CA GLU A 348 4.89 6.67 14.41
C GLU A 348 5.54 7.75 13.53
N GLN A 349 6.35 7.35 12.55
CA GLN A 349 7.03 8.27 11.64
C GLN A 349 6.05 9.07 10.79
N SER A 350 5.04 8.41 10.21
CA SER A 350 4.06 9.09 9.35
C SER A 350 3.16 10.05 10.14
N CYS A 351 2.77 9.68 11.36
CA CYS A 351 2.05 10.58 12.27
C CYS A 351 2.87 11.83 12.60
N GLU A 352 4.12 11.65 13.00
CA GLU A 352 5.01 12.76 13.37
C GLU A 352 5.21 13.71 12.19
N LEU A 353 5.44 13.15 11.00
CA LEU A 353 5.60 13.93 9.77
C LEU A 353 4.33 14.70 9.40
N ALA A 354 3.16 14.06 9.46
CA ALA A 354 1.89 14.69 9.17
C ALA A 354 1.66 15.89 10.10
N LEU A 355 1.91 15.74 11.40
CA LEU A 355 1.78 16.82 12.38
C LEU A 355 2.81 17.93 12.17
N ALA A 356 4.06 17.58 11.85
CA ALA A 356 5.09 18.57 11.52
C ALA A 356 4.71 19.40 10.28
N ASN A 357 4.08 18.79 9.27
CA ASN A 357 3.57 19.52 8.10
C ASN A 357 2.45 20.51 8.46
N ILE A 358 1.62 20.21 9.46
CA ILE A 358 0.61 21.17 9.96
C ILE A 358 1.31 22.41 10.54
N LEU A 359 2.35 22.23 11.37
CA LEU A 359 3.12 23.35 11.95
C LEU A 359 3.80 24.21 10.86
N ARG A 360 4.38 23.56 9.84
CA ARG A 360 5.03 24.23 8.71
C ARG A 360 4.04 25.05 7.88
N ALA A 361 2.92 24.43 7.47
CA ALA A 361 1.87 25.09 6.71
C ALA A 361 1.27 26.29 7.48
N ALA A 362 1.15 26.21 8.81
CA ALA A 362 0.71 27.34 9.61
C ALA A 362 1.70 28.51 9.64
N SER A 363 3.00 28.21 9.59
CA SER A 363 4.10 29.19 9.60
C SER A 363 4.35 29.83 8.23
N GLY A 364 3.70 29.33 7.16
CA GLY A 364 3.87 29.82 5.80
C GLY A 364 5.11 29.26 5.08
N GLU A 365 5.78 28.28 5.68
CA GLU A 365 6.88 27.55 5.06
C GLU A 365 6.30 26.51 4.10
N VAL A 366 6.52 26.69 2.81
CA VAL A 366 6.21 25.67 1.79
C VAL A 366 7.34 24.65 1.79
N ALA A 367 7.00 23.36 1.83
CA ALA A 367 7.99 22.30 1.77
C ALA A 367 8.71 22.31 0.40
N GLU A 368 9.88 22.94 0.33
CA GLU A 368 10.83 22.72 -0.77
C GLU A 368 11.60 21.42 -0.49
N ASP A 369 11.30 20.37 -1.28
CA ASP A 369 12.10 19.20 -1.68
C ASP A 369 12.94 18.42 -0.64
N LYS A 370 12.87 18.75 0.66
CA LYS A 370 13.65 18.12 1.74
C LYS A 370 12.77 17.47 2.80
N CYS A 371 11.61 16.95 2.42
CA CYS A 371 10.68 16.32 3.36
C CYS A 371 10.26 14.94 2.86
N PHE A 372 10.04 13.99 3.78
CA PHE A 372 9.37 12.72 3.46
C PHE A 372 7.88 12.90 3.15
N SER A 373 7.45 14.10 2.76
CA SER A 373 6.08 14.41 2.38
C SER A 373 6.07 15.11 1.04
N ARG A 374 5.09 14.77 0.21
CA ARG A 374 4.86 15.43 -1.07
C ARG A 374 3.67 16.37 -0.94
N ILE A 375 3.83 17.59 -1.43
CA ILE A 375 2.71 18.49 -1.70
C ILE A 375 2.10 18.06 -3.04
N VAL A 376 0.82 17.73 -3.06
CA VAL A 376 0.10 17.15 -4.22
C VAL A 376 -0.71 18.20 -4.98
#